data_AF-A0A067K1I2-F1
#
_entry.id   AF-A0A067K1I2-F1
#
_cell.length_a   1.000
_cell.length_b   1.000
_cell.length_c   1.000
_cell.angle_alpha   90.00
_cell.angle_beta   90.00
_cell.angle_gamma   90.00
#
_symmetry.space_group_name_H-M   'P 1'
#
loop_
_entity.id
_entity.type
_entity.pdbx_description
1 polymer ?
#
loop_
_entity_poly.entity_id
_entity_poly.type
_entity_poly.pdbx_seq_one_letter_code
_entity_poly.pdbx_strand_id
1 'polypeptide(L)'
;MAYDTFKEHGFHIIPYLKKFWANSCKAYLLEAKWYYSGYTPTLQEYIDNAWISISIPVILGHCYFLLRTPITTDALKALKEYPNIIQLLPLIVRLADDLATSSDELKK
;
A
#
# COMPACT_ATOMS: atom_id res chain seq x y z
N MET A 1 -16.90 2.87 7.88
CA MET A 1 -15.74 2.17 8.49
C MET A 1 -15.17 2.92 9.68
N ALA A 2 -14.50 4.08 9.54
CA ALA A 2 -13.83 4.71 10.70
C ALA A 2 -14.77 5.06 11.86
N TYR A 3 -15.95 5.63 11.55
CA TYR A 3 -17.00 5.88 12.55
C TYR A 3 -17.52 4.58 13.16
N ASP A 4 -17.81 3.58 12.33
CA ASP A 4 -18.34 2.29 12.78
C ASP A 4 -17.34 1.55 13.67
N THR A 5 -16.05 1.53 13.30
CA THR A 5 -14.98 0.94 14.11
C THR A 5 -14.82 1.65 15.44
N PHE A 6 -14.95 2.97 15.48
CA PHE A 6 -14.93 3.71 16.74
C PHE A 6 -16.15 3.39 17.60
N LYS A 7 -17.35 3.34 17.00
CA LYS A 7 -18.60 3.02 17.70
C LYS A 7 -18.63 1.59 18.24
N GLU A 8 -18.16 0.62 17.46
CA GLU A 8 -18.22 -0.80 17.79
C GLU A 8 -17.04 -1.24 18.70
N HIS A 9 -15.84 -0.70 18.49
CA HIS A 9 -14.62 -1.19 19.14
C HIS A 9 -13.88 -0.12 19.96
N GLY A 10 -14.33 1.14 19.97
CA GLY A 10 -13.68 2.24 20.69
C GLY A 10 -12.36 2.72 20.09
N PHE A 11 -11.97 2.23 18.89
CA PHE A 11 -10.69 2.54 18.28
C PHE A 11 -10.77 3.66 17.23
N HIS A 12 -9.93 4.68 17.39
CA HIS A 12 -9.73 5.72 16.38
C HIS A 12 -8.76 5.26 15.29
N ILE A 13 -9.31 4.74 14.19
CA ILE A 13 -8.50 4.19 13.08
C ILE A 13 -8.09 5.21 12.00
N ILE A 14 -8.62 6.44 12.05
CA ILE A 14 -8.33 7.51 11.07
C ILE A 14 -6.81 7.74 10.90
N PRO A 15 -5.97 7.78 11.96
CA PRO A 15 -4.53 7.98 11.80
C PRO A 15 -3.85 6.88 10.96
N TYR A 16 -4.35 5.63 11.05
CA TYR A 16 -3.84 4.49 10.29
C TYR A 16 -4.24 4.60 8.83
N LEU A 17 -5.53 4.86 8.56
CA LEU A 17 -6.04 5.08 7.20
C LEU A 17 -5.31 6.23 6.50
N LYS A 18 -5.11 7.36 7.21
CA LYS A 18 -4.37 8.51 6.69
C LYS A 18 -2.93 8.14 6.34
N LYS A 19 -2.26 7.30 7.16
CA LYS A 19 -0.91 6.83 6.87
C LYS A 19 -0.85 5.99 5.59
N PHE A 20 -1.77 5.03 5.42
CA PHE A 20 -1.83 4.19 4.22
C PHE A 20 -2.00 5.05 2.96
N TRP A 21 -2.98 5.95 2.95
CA TRP A 21 -3.22 6.83 1.82
C TRP A 21 -2.06 7.79 1.55
N ALA A 22 -1.49 8.40 2.59
CA ALA A 22 -0.35 9.29 2.43
C ALA A 22 0.88 8.58 1.82
N ASN A 23 1.11 7.32 2.20
CA ASN A 23 2.20 6.52 1.63
C ASN A 23 1.95 6.20 0.15
N SER A 24 0.74 5.80 -0.23
CA SER A 24 0.41 5.57 -1.65
C SER A 24 0.50 6.83 -2.49
N CYS A 25 0.01 7.98 -2.01
CA CYS A 25 0.16 9.24 -2.74
C CYS A 25 1.63 9.64 -2.93
N LYS A 26 2.49 9.41 -1.94
CA LYS A 26 3.95 9.63 -2.06
C LYS A 26 4.57 8.70 -3.10
N ALA A 27 4.16 7.43 -3.11
CA ALA A 27 4.67 6.44 -4.05
C ALA A 27 4.27 6.77 -5.50
N TYR A 28 3.01 7.17 -5.73
CA TYR A 28 2.55 7.66 -7.03
C TYR A 28 3.28 8.92 -7.48
N LEU A 29 3.50 9.86 -6.56
CA LEU A 29 4.25 11.07 -6.88
C LEU A 29 5.70 10.76 -7.27
N LEU A 30 6.33 9.77 -6.65
CA LEU A 30 7.69 9.36 -7.00
C LEU A 30 7.74 8.75 -8.40
N GLU A 31 6.83 7.84 -8.74
CA GLU A 31 6.71 7.28 -10.10
C GLU A 31 6.46 8.37 -11.14
N ALA A 32 5.54 9.30 -10.86
CA ALA A 32 5.28 10.44 -11.73
C ALA A 32 6.54 11.29 -11.94
N LYS A 33 7.32 11.54 -10.88
CA LYS A 33 8.60 12.26 -11.01
C LYS A 33 9.58 11.54 -11.91
N TRP A 34 9.76 10.23 -11.72
CA TRP A 34 10.63 9.42 -12.59
C TRP A 34 10.20 9.50 -14.06
N TYR A 35 8.91 9.34 -14.31
CA TYR A 35 8.33 9.44 -15.65
C TYR A 35 8.58 10.80 -16.29
N TYR A 36 8.20 11.90 -15.62
CA TYR A 36 8.32 13.25 -16.18
C TYR A 36 9.76 13.76 -16.29
N SER A 37 10.69 13.25 -15.47
CA SER A 37 12.11 13.58 -15.59
C SER A 37 12.86 12.69 -16.60
N GLY A 38 12.23 11.65 -17.14
CA GLY A 38 12.89 10.63 -17.96
C GLY A 38 13.94 9.82 -17.18
N TYR A 39 13.81 9.74 -15.85
CA TYR A 39 14.74 8.98 -15.02
C TYR A 39 14.30 7.51 -14.97
N THR A 40 15.21 6.62 -15.32
CA THR A 40 14.99 5.17 -15.21
C THR A 40 15.59 4.67 -13.88
N PRO A 41 14.76 4.29 -12.89
CA PRO A 41 15.25 3.76 -11.63
C PRO A 41 15.93 2.40 -11.83
N THR A 42 16.82 2.03 -10.92
CA THR A 42 17.26 0.64 -10.80
C THR A 42 16.09 -0.26 -10.39
N LEU A 43 16.20 -1.58 -10.63
CA LEU A 43 15.17 -2.53 -10.20
C LEU A 43 14.90 -2.44 -8.69
N GLN A 44 15.94 -2.25 -7.87
CA GLN A 44 15.77 -2.13 -6.43
C GLN A 44 15.00 -0.87 -6.05
N GLU A 45 15.39 0.29 -6.61
CA GLU A 45 14.68 1.56 -6.37
C GLU A 45 13.22 1.50 -6.80
N TYR A 46 12.97 0.88 -7.96
CA TYR A 46 11.62 0.64 -8.45
C TYR A 46 10.83 -0.22 -7.46
N ILE A 47 11.34 -1.41 -7.13
CA ILE A 47 10.63 -2.36 -6.26
C ILE A 47 10.34 -1.74 -4.90
N ASP A 48 11.28 -1.03 -4.29
CA ASP A 48 11.12 -0.37 -2.98
C ASP A 48 9.94 0.62 -2.94
N ASN A 49 9.55 1.19 -4.09
CA ASN A 49 8.39 2.04 -4.24
C ASN A 49 7.15 1.29 -4.77
N ALA A 50 7.34 0.39 -5.72
CA ALA A 50 6.29 -0.22 -6.53
C ALA A 50 5.36 -1.13 -5.72
N TRP A 51 5.87 -1.77 -4.65
CA TRP A 51 5.04 -2.55 -3.74
C TRP A 51 4.06 -1.69 -2.92
N ILE A 52 4.31 -0.37 -2.83
CA ILE A 52 3.41 0.60 -2.20
C ILE A 52 2.45 1.19 -3.24
N SER A 53 2.96 1.52 -4.45
CA SER A 53 2.18 2.14 -5.52
C SER A 53 1.10 1.22 -6.09
N ILE A 54 1.25 -0.11 -5.99
CA ILE A 54 0.22 -1.07 -6.40
C ILE A 54 -1.05 -1.03 -5.53
N SER A 55 -1.11 -0.17 -4.51
CA SER A 55 -2.27 0.06 -3.62
C SER A 55 -2.73 -1.12 -2.77
N ILE A 56 -2.10 -2.30 -2.89
CA ILE A 56 -2.41 -3.46 -2.04
C ILE A 56 -2.23 -3.17 -0.54
N PRO A 57 -1.21 -2.43 -0.07
CA PRO A 57 -1.13 -2.08 1.36
C PRO A 57 -2.34 -1.27 1.86
N VAL A 58 -2.90 -0.39 1.02
CA VAL A 58 -4.13 0.36 1.32
C VAL A 58 -5.31 -0.59 1.43
N ILE A 59 -5.49 -1.47 0.44
CA ILE A 59 -6.59 -2.45 0.40
C ILE A 59 -6.54 -3.35 1.64
N LEU A 60 -5.37 -3.91 1.96
CA LEU A 60 -5.20 -4.77 3.14
C LEU A 60 -5.50 -4.03 4.45
N GLY A 61 -5.03 -2.78 4.57
CA GLY A 61 -5.35 -1.93 5.73
C GLY A 61 -6.85 -1.69 5.90
N HIS A 62 -7.57 -1.47 4.80
CA HIS A 62 -9.03 -1.30 4.83
C HIS A 62 -9.75 -2.62 5.15
N CYS A 63 -9.34 -3.72 4.53
CA CYS A 63 -9.91 -5.04 4.78
C CYS A 63 -9.77 -5.44 6.26
N TYR A 64 -8.62 -5.20 6.88
CA TYR A 64 -8.40 -5.50 8.30
C TYR A 64 -9.48 -4.86 9.20
N PHE A 65 -9.77 -3.58 9.00
CA PHE A 65 -10.78 -2.88 9.80
C PHE A 65 -12.23 -3.24 9.43
N LEU A 66 -12.46 -3.74 8.21
CA LEU A 66 -13.77 -4.19 7.75
C LEU A 66 -14.14 -5.59 8.24
N LEU A 67 -13.15 -6.45 8.52
CA LEU A 67 -13.38 -7.85 8.89
C LEU A 67 -14.05 -8.04 10.26
N ARG A 68 -14.33 -6.95 11.01
CA ARG A 68 -14.99 -6.96 12.34
C ARG A 68 -14.39 -7.96 13.33
N THR A 69 -13.14 -8.35 13.11
CA THR A 69 -12.38 -9.14 14.07
C THR A 69 -11.93 -8.24 15.22
N PRO A 70 -11.77 -8.77 16.43
CA PRO A 70 -11.26 -7.99 17.55
C PRO A 70 -9.94 -7.32 17.18
N ILE A 71 -9.91 -5.99 17.24
CA ILE A 71 -8.70 -5.21 16.96
C ILE A 71 -7.76 -5.37 18.15
N THR A 72 -6.53 -5.82 17.89
CA THR A 72 -5.49 -5.95 18.92
C THR A 72 -4.42 -4.87 18.76
N THR A 73 -3.83 -4.44 19.87
CA THR A 73 -2.74 -3.44 19.87
C THR A 73 -1.52 -3.93 19.08
N ASP A 74 -1.23 -5.23 19.13
CA ASP A 74 -0.11 -5.84 18.42
C ASP A 74 -0.34 -5.84 16.91
N ALA A 75 -1.55 -6.13 16.46
CA ALA A 75 -1.91 -6.04 15.04
C ALA A 75 -1.83 -4.58 14.55
N LEU A 76 -2.28 -3.61 15.36
CA LEU A 76 -2.12 -2.20 15.04
C LEU A 76 -0.65 -1.76 14.95
N LYS A 77 0.22 -2.32 15.80
CA LYS A 77 1.67 -2.07 15.74
C LYS A 77 2.28 -2.67 14.47
N ALA A 78 1.93 -3.92 14.14
CA ALA A 78 2.34 -4.57 12.90
C ALA A 78 1.91 -3.77 11.67
N LEU A 79 0.68 -3.25 11.63
CA LEU A 79 0.20 -2.39 10.54
C LEU A 79 1.00 -1.09 10.39
N LYS A 80 1.60 -0.57 11.47
CA LYS A 80 2.46 0.62 11.40
C LYS A 80 3.85 0.30 10.86
N GLU A 81 4.38 -0.87 11.15
CA GLU A 81 5.78 -1.25 10.88
C GLU A 81 5.94 -2.03 9.57
N TYR A 82 4.86 -2.39 8.87
CA TYR A 82 4.88 -3.21 7.65
C TYR A 82 5.80 -4.43 7.79
N PRO A 83 5.46 -5.42 8.65
CA PRO A 83 6.26 -6.64 8.78
C PRO A 83 6.52 -7.25 7.41
N ASN A 84 7.68 -7.87 7.23
CA ASN A 84 8.14 -8.42 5.95
C ASN A 84 7.06 -9.26 5.23
N ILE A 85 6.23 -10.00 5.97
CA ILE A 85 5.11 -10.78 5.42
C ILE A 85 4.06 -9.90 4.71
N ILE A 86 3.77 -8.70 5.23
CA ILE A 86 2.84 -7.75 4.60
C ILE A 86 3.45 -7.13 3.34
N GLN A 87 4.77 -7.17 3.15
CA GLN A 87 5.43 -6.66 1.94
C GLN A 87 5.44 -7.69 0.79
N LEU A 88 5.51 -8.99 1.12
CA LEU A 88 5.57 -10.06 0.10
C LEU A 88 4.33 -10.10 -0.79
N LEU A 89 3.13 -9.93 -0.22
CA LEU A 89 1.88 -9.99 -0.98
C LEU A 89 1.76 -8.84 -2.01
N PRO A 90 1.92 -7.56 -1.63
CA PRO A 90 1.98 -6.46 -2.59
C PRO A 90 3.05 -6.65 -3.66
N LEU A 91 4.21 -7.21 -3.30
CA LEU A 91 5.28 -7.47 -4.26
C LEU A 91 4.85 -8.50 -5.31
N ILE A 92 4.24 -9.62 -4.91
CA ILE A 92 3.71 -10.61 -5.86
C ILE A 92 2.67 -9.99 -6.79
N VAL A 93 1.75 -9.20 -6.25
CA VAL A 93 0.71 -8.54 -7.05
C VAL A 93 1.33 -7.55 -8.03
N ARG A 94 2.29 -6.73 -7.57
CA ARG A 94 3.04 -5.79 -8.43
C ARG A 94 3.73 -6.52 -9.58
N LEU A 95 4.48 -7.58 -9.30
CA LEU A 95 5.18 -8.34 -10.35
C LEU A 95 4.22 -8.98 -11.35
N ALA A 96 3.07 -9.48 -10.88
CA ALA A 96 2.04 -10.04 -11.77
C ALA A 96 1.36 -8.96 -12.64
N ASP A 97 1.07 -7.79 -12.05
CA ASP A 97 0.52 -6.62 -12.75
C ASP A 97 1.48 -6.14 -13.85
N ASP A 98 2.77 -5.96 -13.52
CA ASP A 98 3.79 -5.51 -14.46
C ASP A 98 3.98 -6.52 -15.60
N LEU A 99 3.97 -7.83 -15.31
CA LEU A 99 4.04 -8.88 -16.33
C LEU A 99 2.86 -8.81 -17.30
N ALA A 100 1.66 -8.48 -16.80
CA ALA A 100 0.45 -8.40 -17.61
C ALA A 100 0.34 -7.10 -18.42
N THR A 101 0.88 -5.98 -17.93
CA THR A 101 0.63 -4.63 -18.48
C THR A 101 1.82 -4.04 -19.24
N SER A 102 3.05 -4.42 -18.92
CA SER A 102 4.28 -3.81 -19.46
C SER A 102 4.34 -3.75 -20.99
N SER A 103 3.83 -4.78 -21.68
CA SER A 103 3.83 -4.83 -23.14
C SER A 103 3.04 -3.70 -23.78
N ASP A 104 1.98 -3.21 -23.14
CA ASP A 104 1.17 -2.11 -23.65
C ASP A 104 1.61 -0.76 -23.10
N GLU A 105 2.15 -0.73 -21.87
CA GLU A 105 2.71 0.49 -21.27
C GLU A 105 3.96 0.97 -21.99
N LEU A 106 4.84 0.06 -22.43
CA LEU A 106 6.05 0.41 -23.17
C LEU A 106 5.80 0.93 -24.60
N LYS A 107 4.57 0.80 -25.12
CA LYS A 107 4.17 1.32 -26.43
C LYS A 107 3.60 2.74 -26.37
N LYS A 108 3.24 3.23 -25.18
CA LYS A 108 2.65 4.57 -24.97
C LYS A 108 3.75 5.64 -24.92
#